data_AF-A0A3N5QIX6-F1
#
_entry.id   AF-A0A3N5QIX6-F1
#
_cell.length_a   1.000
_cell.length_b   1.000
_cell.length_c   1.000
_cell.angle_alpha   90.00
_cell.angle_beta   90.00
_cell.angle_gamma   90.00
#
_symmetry.space_group_name_H-M   'P 1'
#
loop_
_entity.id
_entity.type
_entity.pdbx_description
1 polymer ?
#
loop_
_entity_poly.entity_id
_entity_poly.type
_entity_poly.pdbx_seq_one_letter_code
_entity_poly.pdbx_strand_id
1 'polypeptide(L)'
;SIVASVCADTWSTEIGTLFKTKTIDILSLKEINPGISGGISLPGILASIAGAVVIAVTSLPWLGSNFQINFLILTLAGFTGSIADSMFGSSIQARYKCVVCKNITESKTHCSRNAILIKGTEFINNDAVNFGAGVSGGVFSFFLSYVIKG
;
A
#
# COMPACT_ATOMS: atom_id res chain seq x y z
N SER A 1 -6.30 12.97 -0.49
CA SER A 1 -5.58 11.89 -1.18
C SER A 1 -4.78 11.04 -0.20
N ILE A 2 -3.91 11.60 0.64
CA ILE A 2 -3.10 10.82 1.61
C ILE A 2 -3.97 9.90 2.48
N VAL A 3 -5.03 10.43 3.09
CA VAL A 3 -5.97 9.62 3.89
C VAL A 3 -6.65 8.52 3.04
N ALA A 4 -6.95 8.81 1.78
CA ALA A 4 -7.49 7.82 0.84
C ALA A 4 -6.47 6.72 0.55
N SER A 5 -5.19 7.06 0.41
CA SER A 5 -4.10 6.11 0.22
C SER A 5 -3.91 5.21 1.42
N VAL A 6 -3.90 5.77 2.63
CA VAL A 6 -3.80 4.99 3.89
C VAL A 6 -4.98 4.03 4.03
N CYS A 7 -6.20 4.51 3.79
CA CYS A 7 -7.40 3.66 3.87
C CYS A 7 -7.40 2.56 2.81
N ALA A 8 -7.02 2.90 1.57
CA ALA A 8 -6.89 1.95 0.47
C ALA A 8 -5.87 0.86 0.81
N ASP A 9 -4.71 1.25 1.35
CA ASP A 9 -3.66 0.30 1.72
C ASP A 9 -4.06 -0.60 2.89
N THR A 10 -4.68 -0.03 3.93
CA THR A 10 -5.17 -0.79 5.07
C THR A 10 -6.20 -1.84 4.63
N TRP A 11 -7.15 -1.45 3.76
CA TRP A 11 -8.15 -2.38 3.23
C TRP A 11 -7.53 -3.44 2.32
N SER A 12 -6.55 -3.06 1.49
CA SER A 12 -5.78 -3.98 0.67
C SER A 12 -5.15 -5.09 1.52
N THR A 13 -4.49 -4.71 2.62
CA THR A 13 -3.79 -5.63 3.50
C THR A 13 -4.75 -6.51 4.31
N GLU A 14 -5.72 -5.90 5.02
CA GLU A 14 -6.65 -6.65 5.88
C GLU A 14 -7.55 -7.59 5.08
N ILE A 15 -8.16 -7.10 4.00
CA ILE A 15 -9.06 -7.92 3.18
C ILE A 15 -8.23 -8.88 2.31
N GLY A 16 -7.10 -8.43 1.78
CA GLY A 16 -6.22 -9.25 0.95
C GLY A 16 -5.62 -10.43 1.70
N THR A 17 -5.35 -10.30 3.00
CA THR A 17 -4.82 -11.39 3.85
C THR A 17 -5.91 -12.29 4.43
N LEU A 18 -7.14 -11.78 4.60
CA LEU A 18 -8.29 -12.57 5.05
C LEU A 18 -8.64 -13.69 4.08
N PHE A 19 -8.47 -13.45 2.77
CA PHE A 19 -8.64 -14.48 1.75
C PHE A 19 -7.31 -15.16 1.43
N LYS A 20 -7.22 -16.48 1.61
CA LYS A 20 -6.07 -17.31 1.17
C LYS A 20 -6.03 -17.42 -0.35
N THR A 21 -5.74 -16.32 -1.01
CA THR A 21 -5.64 -16.19 -2.47
C THR A 21 -4.20 -16.04 -2.90
N LYS A 22 -3.95 -16.33 -4.17
CA LYS A 22 -2.64 -16.16 -4.79
C LYS A 22 -2.17 -14.71 -4.60
N THR A 23 -1.08 -14.53 -3.88
CA THR A 23 -0.44 -13.24 -3.64
C THR A 23 0.89 -13.21 -4.37
N ILE A 24 1.11 -12.16 -5.16
CA ILE A 24 2.34 -11.99 -5.95
C ILE A 24 3.09 -10.76 -5.49
N ASP A 25 4.42 -10.83 -5.46
CA ASP A 25 5.26 -9.67 -5.21
C ASP A 25 5.21 -8.73 -6.42
N ILE A 26 4.86 -7.45 -6.19
CA ILE A 26 4.56 -6.50 -7.26
C ILE A 26 5.73 -6.24 -8.22
N LEU A 27 6.98 -6.39 -7.76
CA LEU A 27 8.17 -6.14 -8.58
C LEU A 27 8.70 -7.42 -9.22
N SER A 28 8.83 -8.49 -8.44
CA SER A 28 9.40 -9.74 -8.94
C SER A 28 8.40 -10.64 -9.67
N LEU A 29 7.09 -10.37 -9.51
CA LEU A 29 5.97 -11.14 -10.06
C LEU A 29 5.97 -12.62 -9.61
N LYS A 30 6.71 -12.94 -8.55
CA LYS A 30 6.78 -14.27 -7.94
C LYS A 30 5.73 -14.38 -6.84
N GLU A 31 5.23 -15.59 -6.63
CA GLU A 31 4.32 -15.87 -5.53
C GLU A 31 5.03 -15.68 -4.18
N ILE A 32 4.35 -15.01 -3.27
CA ILE A 32 4.80 -14.80 -1.90
C ILE A 32 3.66 -15.11 -0.93
N ASN A 33 4.02 -15.34 0.34
CA ASN A 33 3.02 -15.53 1.37
C ASN A 33 2.17 -14.25 1.55
N PRO A 34 0.84 -14.38 1.72
CA PRO A 34 0.00 -13.25 2.09
C PRO A 34 0.52 -12.55 3.36
N GLY A 35 0.43 -11.23 3.39
CA GLY A 35 0.83 -10.41 4.55
C GLY A 35 2.31 -10.03 4.58
N ILE A 36 3.07 -10.33 3.53
CA ILE A 36 4.41 -9.78 3.32
C ILE A 36 4.29 -8.49 2.51
N SER A 37 4.87 -7.39 3.00
CA SER A 37 4.89 -6.08 2.32
C SER A 37 5.33 -6.21 0.88
N GLY A 38 4.63 -5.52 -0.03
CA GLY A 38 4.84 -5.62 -1.48
C GLY A 38 4.13 -6.78 -2.18
N GLY A 39 3.37 -7.58 -1.43
CA GLY A 39 2.42 -8.55 -1.99
C GLY A 39 1.13 -7.90 -2.45
N ILE A 40 0.69 -8.23 -3.66
CA ILE A 40 -0.61 -7.86 -4.20
C ILE A 40 -1.44 -9.11 -4.48
N SER A 41 -2.73 -9.05 -4.17
CA SER A 41 -3.71 -10.10 -4.46
C SER A 41 -4.95 -9.47 -5.09
N LEU A 42 -5.75 -10.27 -5.81
CA LEU A 42 -6.98 -9.75 -6.44
C LEU A 42 -7.97 -9.18 -5.41
N PRO A 43 -8.26 -9.86 -4.27
CA PRO A 43 -9.10 -9.27 -3.22
C PRO A 43 -8.50 -7.98 -2.65
N GLY A 44 -7.17 -7.92 -2.46
CA GLY A 44 -6.49 -6.73 -1.98
C GLY A 44 -6.62 -5.54 -2.92
N ILE A 45 -6.48 -5.75 -4.24
CA ILE A 45 -6.67 -4.70 -5.25
C ILE A 45 -8.10 -4.15 -5.22
N LEU A 46 -9.11 -5.03 -5.17
CA LEU A 46 -10.51 -4.61 -5.11
C LEU A 46 -10.81 -3.86 -3.81
N ALA A 47 -10.27 -4.34 -2.69
CA ALA A 47 -10.38 -3.69 -1.39
C ALA A 47 -9.71 -2.32 -1.35
N SER A 48 -8.55 -2.18 -2.01
CA SER A 48 -7.83 -0.92 -2.14
C SER A 48 -8.66 0.13 -2.88
N ILE A 49 -9.26 -0.24 -4.02
CA ILE A 49 -10.18 0.63 -4.77
C ILE A 49 -11.39 0.99 -3.90
N ALA A 50 -11.99 0.01 -3.21
CA ALA A 50 -13.15 0.25 -2.35
C ALA A 50 -12.82 1.22 -1.20
N GLY A 51 -11.67 1.07 -0.55
CA GLY A 51 -11.22 1.98 0.52
C GLY A 51 -11.01 3.40 0.01
N ALA A 52 -10.37 3.56 -1.15
CA ALA A 52 -10.21 4.87 -1.79
C ALA A 52 -11.57 5.52 -2.14
N VAL A 53 -12.51 4.73 -2.68
CA VAL A 53 -13.88 5.18 -2.98
C VAL A 53 -14.62 5.62 -1.72
N VAL A 54 -14.53 4.88 -0.62
CA VAL A 54 -15.18 5.25 0.65
C VAL A 54 -14.67 6.60 1.15
N ILE A 55 -13.36 6.85 1.09
CA ILE A 55 -12.81 8.16 1.44
C ILE A 55 -13.26 9.24 0.45
N ALA A 56 -13.35 8.95 -0.84
CA ALA A 56 -13.83 9.92 -1.83
C ALA A 56 -15.33 10.26 -1.65
N VAL A 57 -16.17 9.27 -1.36
CA VAL A 57 -17.61 9.43 -1.07
C VAL A 57 -17.80 10.23 0.21
N THR A 58 -17.12 9.86 1.29
CA THR A 58 -17.22 10.61 2.54
C THR A 58 -16.70 12.03 2.38
N SER A 59 -15.76 12.28 1.46
CA SER A 59 -15.25 13.63 1.17
C SER A 59 -16.20 14.52 0.35
N LEU A 60 -17.29 14.00 -0.22
CA LEU A 60 -18.20 14.73 -1.13
C LEU A 60 -18.63 16.13 -0.64
N PRO A 61 -19.00 16.35 0.64
CA PRO A 61 -19.37 17.68 1.14
C PRO A 61 -18.28 18.74 0.98
N TRP A 62 -17.02 18.32 0.86
CA TRP A 62 -15.85 19.19 0.78
C TRP A 62 -15.27 19.31 -0.65
N LEU A 63 -15.82 18.61 -1.64
CA LEU A 63 -15.25 18.60 -3.01
C LEU A 63 -15.68 19.79 -3.88
N GLY A 64 -16.65 20.60 -3.43
CA GLY A 64 -17.11 21.79 -4.16
C GLY A 64 -17.81 21.48 -5.49
N SER A 65 -17.89 22.46 -6.39
CA SER A 65 -18.66 22.39 -7.63
C SER A 65 -18.18 21.33 -8.63
N ASN A 66 -16.88 21.04 -8.66
CA ASN A 66 -16.27 20.02 -9.53
C ASN A 66 -16.17 18.65 -8.83
N PHE A 67 -17.20 18.27 -8.07
CA PHE A 67 -17.12 17.09 -7.21
C PHE A 67 -16.86 15.80 -7.98
N GLN A 68 -17.38 15.63 -9.20
CA GLN A 68 -17.16 14.41 -9.99
C GLN A 68 -15.68 14.23 -10.34
N ILE A 69 -15.03 15.30 -10.80
CA ILE A 69 -13.61 15.29 -11.15
C ILE A 69 -12.77 15.08 -9.89
N ASN A 70 -13.07 15.80 -8.81
CA ASN A 70 -12.34 15.68 -7.54
C ASN A 70 -12.50 14.29 -6.92
N PHE A 71 -13.68 13.68 -7.03
CA PHE A 71 -13.95 12.32 -6.61
C PHE A 71 -13.06 11.32 -7.35
N LEU A 72 -12.96 11.46 -8.68
CA LEU A 72 -12.12 10.60 -9.50
C LEU A 72 -10.63 10.78 -9.16
N ILE A 73 -10.17 12.02 -9.02
CA ILE A 73 -8.79 12.34 -8.62
C ILE A 73 -8.47 11.71 -7.26
N LEU A 74 -9.35 11.86 -6.26
CA LEU A 74 -9.14 11.29 -4.93
C LEU A 74 -9.08 9.77 -4.94
N THR A 75 -9.97 9.13 -5.70
CA THR A 75 -10.02 7.67 -5.81
C THR A 75 -8.76 7.14 -6.47
N LEU A 76 -8.37 7.71 -7.61
CA LEU A 76 -7.15 7.31 -8.33
C LEU A 76 -5.89 7.56 -7.49
N ALA A 77 -5.77 8.74 -6.88
CA ALA A 77 -4.63 9.04 -6.01
C ALA A 77 -4.56 8.15 -4.77
N GLY A 78 -5.71 7.81 -4.18
CA GLY A 78 -5.80 6.85 -3.08
C GLY A 78 -5.24 5.49 -3.49
N PHE A 79 -5.78 4.92 -4.56
CA PHE A 79 -5.35 3.63 -5.09
C PHE A 79 -3.88 3.62 -5.52
N THR A 80 -3.42 4.65 -6.24
CA THR A 80 -2.01 4.79 -6.65
C THR A 80 -1.07 4.87 -5.44
N GLY A 81 -1.49 5.53 -4.35
CA GLY A 81 -0.71 5.53 -3.11
C GLY A 81 -0.53 4.14 -2.52
N SER A 82 -1.57 3.30 -2.50
CA SER A 82 -1.46 1.91 -2.04
C SER A 82 -0.58 1.05 -2.98
N ILE A 83 -0.61 1.29 -4.29
CA ILE A 83 0.33 0.65 -5.22
C ILE A 83 1.78 1.09 -4.91
N ALA A 84 2.00 2.38 -4.68
CA ALA A 84 3.31 2.91 -4.32
C ALA A 84 3.84 2.26 -3.03
N ASP A 85 2.97 2.06 -2.04
CA ASP A 85 3.30 1.32 -0.82
C ASP A 85 3.83 -0.08 -1.15
N SER A 86 3.08 -0.86 -1.92
CA SER A 86 3.52 -2.19 -2.34
C SER A 86 4.86 -2.16 -3.10
N MET A 87 5.10 -1.15 -3.95
CA MET A 87 6.37 -1.00 -4.66
C MET A 87 7.54 -0.68 -3.70
N PHE A 88 7.34 0.21 -2.73
CA PHE A 88 8.35 0.54 -1.73
C PHE A 88 8.59 -0.64 -0.77
N GLY A 89 7.52 -1.32 -0.36
CA GLY A 89 7.55 -2.52 0.45
C GLY A 89 8.30 -3.68 -0.22
N SER A 90 8.20 -3.81 -1.55
CA SER A 90 9.00 -4.79 -2.28
C SER A 90 10.44 -4.35 -2.53
N SER A 91 10.69 -3.07 -2.82
CA SER A 91 12.02 -2.61 -3.24
C SER A 91 12.98 -2.38 -2.08
N ILE A 92 12.57 -1.59 -1.08
CA ILE A 92 13.48 -0.97 -0.12
C ILE A 92 13.22 -1.39 1.33
N GLN A 93 12.01 -1.84 1.66
CA GLN A 93 11.65 -2.25 3.02
C GLN A 93 12.40 -3.50 3.48
N ALA A 94 12.82 -3.51 4.73
CA ALA A 94 13.51 -4.65 5.33
C ALA A 94 12.61 -5.90 5.37
N ARG A 95 13.12 -7.01 4.88
CA ARG A 95 12.55 -8.35 5.10
C ARG A 95 13.58 -9.24 5.78
N TYR A 96 13.15 -9.97 6.79
CA TYR A 96 13.97 -10.87 7.58
C TYR A 96 13.48 -12.32 7.44
N LYS A 97 14.38 -13.27 7.65
CA LYS A 97 14.08 -14.69 7.74
C LYS A 97 14.34 -15.18 9.15
N CYS A 98 13.32 -15.75 9.79
CA CYS A 98 13.46 -16.33 11.12
C CYS A 98 14.42 -17.53 11.08
N VAL A 99 15.39 -17.59 12.01
CA VAL A 99 16.34 -18.69 12.09
C VAL A 99 15.71 -20.00 12.57
N VAL A 100 14.59 -19.91 13.33
CA VAL A 100 13.88 -21.04 13.93
C VAL A 100 12.87 -21.64 12.96
N CYS A 101 11.78 -20.93 12.64
CA CYS A 101 10.70 -21.45 11.80
C CYS A 101 10.90 -21.23 10.30
N LYS A 102 11.96 -20.53 9.88
CA LYS A 102 12.29 -20.19 8.48
C LYS A 102 11.27 -19.29 7.75
N ASN A 103 10.20 -18.84 8.42
CA ASN A 103 9.26 -17.86 7.85
C ASN A 103 9.92 -16.50 7.58
N ILE A 104 9.43 -15.83 6.55
CA ILE A 104 9.77 -14.44 6.25
C ILE A 104 8.91 -13.54 7.13
N THR A 105 9.49 -12.46 7.65
CA THR A 105 8.85 -11.48 8.52
C THR A 105 9.49 -10.11 8.31
N GLU A 106 8.79 -9.04 8.67
CA GLU A 106 9.33 -7.67 8.67
C GLU A 106 9.95 -7.30 10.03
N SER A 107 9.79 -8.15 11.05
CA SER A 107 10.37 -7.92 12.37
C SER A 107 11.81 -8.42 12.46
N LYS A 108 12.68 -7.62 13.09
CA LYS A 108 14.05 -8.02 13.45
C LYS A 108 14.09 -9.22 14.40
N THR A 109 13.00 -9.49 15.11
CA THR A 109 12.90 -10.58 16.09
C THR A 109 11.67 -11.44 15.83
N HIS A 110 11.88 -12.75 15.75
CA HIS A 110 10.80 -13.73 15.57
C HIS A 110 11.16 -15.05 16.26
N CYS A 111 10.18 -15.72 16.88
CA CYS A 111 10.43 -16.87 17.77
C CYS A 111 11.50 -16.58 18.85
N SER A 112 11.46 -15.38 19.44
CA SER A 112 12.41 -14.93 20.50
C SER A 112 13.88 -14.97 20.09
N ARG A 113 14.18 -14.93 18.79
CA ARG A 113 15.54 -14.88 18.23
C ARG A 113 15.63 -13.78 17.18
N ASN A 114 16.83 -13.24 16.99
CA ASN A 114 17.11 -12.31 15.90
C ASN A 114 16.93 -13.01 14.56
N ALA A 115 16.14 -12.39 13.69
CA ALA A 115 15.94 -12.83 12.32
C ALA A 115 17.05 -12.25 11.43
N ILE A 116 17.36 -12.94 10.34
CA ILE A 116 18.45 -12.57 9.42
C ILE A 116 17.86 -11.69 8.32
N LEU A 117 18.43 -10.50 8.08
CA LEU A 117 18.03 -9.63 6.97
C LEU A 117 18.29 -10.34 5.63
N ILE A 118 17.27 -10.42 4.78
CA ILE A 118 17.36 -11.07 3.46
C ILE A 118 17.08 -10.12 2.28
N LYS A 119 16.42 -8.98 2.51
CA LYS A 119 16.10 -7.99 1.48
C LYS A 119 15.90 -6.61 2.12
N GLY A 120 16.13 -5.56 1.33
CA GLY A 120 15.92 -4.17 1.74
C GLY A 120 16.96 -3.67 2.72
N THR A 121 16.64 -2.58 3.40
CA THR A 121 17.52 -1.94 4.38
C THR A 121 16.86 -1.86 5.75
N GLU A 122 17.62 -2.16 6.79
CA GLU A 122 17.11 -2.20 8.17
C GLU A 122 16.66 -0.83 8.72
N PHE A 123 17.00 0.25 8.02
CA PHE A 123 16.59 1.61 8.36
C PHE A 123 15.19 1.97 7.84
N ILE A 124 14.69 1.24 6.84
CA ILE A 124 13.39 1.50 6.23
C ILE A 124 12.38 0.50 6.78
N ASN A 125 11.57 1.00 7.72
CA ASN A 125 10.45 0.29 8.32
C ASN A 125 9.13 0.62 7.60
N ASN A 126 8.04 0.02 8.07
CA ASN A 126 6.70 0.24 7.51
C ASN A 126 6.28 1.72 7.57
N ASP A 127 6.63 2.45 8.63
CA ASP A 127 6.27 3.87 8.75
C ASP A 127 6.90 4.74 7.66
N ALA A 128 8.18 4.49 7.34
CA ALA A 128 8.88 5.19 6.27
C ALA A 128 8.27 4.89 4.89
N VAL A 129 7.86 3.64 4.67
CA VAL A 129 7.21 3.18 3.44
C VAL A 129 5.83 3.84 3.28
N ASN A 130 4.98 3.76 4.30
CA ASN A 130 3.68 4.41 4.34
C ASN A 130 3.76 5.93 4.12
N PHE A 131 4.75 6.58 4.73
CA PHE A 131 4.98 8.01 4.54
C PHE A 131 5.31 8.33 3.07
N GLY A 132 6.25 7.59 2.47
CA GLY A 132 6.61 7.75 1.06
C GLY A 132 5.44 7.46 0.11
N ALA A 133 4.65 6.43 0.40
CA ALA A 133 3.46 6.06 -0.34
C ALA A 133 2.38 7.16 -0.30
N GLY A 134 2.12 7.71 0.89
CA GLY A 134 1.21 8.83 1.09
C GLY A 134 1.64 10.08 0.33
N VAL A 135 2.93 10.45 0.41
CA VAL A 135 3.50 11.57 -0.37
C VAL A 135 3.33 11.33 -1.87
N SER A 136 3.60 10.12 -2.35
CA SER A 136 3.44 9.75 -3.76
C SER A 136 1.99 9.94 -4.24
N GLY A 137 1.00 9.49 -3.44
CA GLY A 137 -0.42 9.73 -3.72
C GLY A 137 -0.80 11.21 -3.68
N GLY A 138 -0.21 11.99 -2.77
CA GLY A 138 -0.36 13.44 -2.71
C GLY A 138 0.13 14.16 -3.97
N VAL A 139 1.36 13.86 -4.39
CA VAL A 139 1.98 14.42 -5.61
C VAL A 139 1.18 14.04 -6.85
N PHE A 140 0.76 12.78 -6.96
CA PHE A 140 -0.07 12.32 -8.07
C PHE A 140 -1.41 13.07 -8.14
N SER A 141 -2.07 13.26 -6.99
CA SER A 141 -3.31 14.04 -6.89
C SER A 141 -3.12 15.50 -7.33
N PHE A 142 -2.01 16.13 -6.95
CA PHE A 142 -1.68 17.50 -7.34
C PHE A 142 -1.47 17.61 -8.86
N PHE A 143 -0.65 16.71 -9.41
CA PHE A 143 -0.39 16.66 -10.85
C PHE A 143 -1.67 16.45 -11.67
N LEU A 144 -2.52 15.48 -11.29
CA LEU A 144 -3.79 15.24 -12.00
C LEU A 144 -4.71 16.47 -11.94
N SER A 145 -4.77 17.12 -10.77
CA SER A 145 -5.57 18.34 -10.60
C SER A 145 -5.09 19.48 -11.48
N TYR A 146 -3.77 19.63 -11.60
CA TYR A 146 -3.15 20.65 -12.45
C TYR A 146 -3.43 20.39 -13.94
N VAL A 147 -3.30 19.15 -14.40
CA VAL A 147 -3.52 18.78 -15.81
C VAL A 147 -4.99 18.86 -16.23
N ILE A 148 -5.93 18.53 -15.33
CA ILE A 148 -7.37 18.49 -15.66
C ILE A 148 -8.02 19.88 -15.57
N LYS A 149 -7.50 20.76 -14.68
CA LYS A 149 -8.11 22.07 -14.39
C LYS A 149 -7.32 23.26 -14.92
N GLY A 150 -6.06 23.05 -15.32
CA GLY A 150 -5.25 24.03 -16.05
C GLY A 150 -5.57 23.98 -17.54
#